data_AF-A0A935MX39-F1
#
_entry.id   AF-A0A935MX39-F1
#
_cell.length_a   1.000
_cell.length_b   1.000
_cell.length_c   1.000
_cell.angle_alpha   90.00
_cell.angle_beta   90.00
_cell.angle_gamma   90.00
#
_symmetry.space_group_name_H-M   'P 1'
#
loop_
_entity.id
_entity.type
_entity.pdbx_description
1 polymer ?
#
loop_
_entity_poly.entity_id
_entity_poly.type
_entity_poly.pdbx_seq_one_letter_code
_entity_poly.pdbx_strand_id
1 'polypeptide(L)'
;MTNATPLMQSLRSLYDDGFNLIWLYPESKIPVEKGWNKQARKGLDELTQEHQNGYNLSFRPGAHSIGTDGKAIIVLDMDVEEDKYLPEALAASLLLMNGEPPSAISGSQIGRHWDIRVPPELCNFGAAVTIQESSERVKRVREDGSIGEVPAWKIELLGTGKHCVLPPSIHPETRLEYQWVQGKPVIYDAPPKIMVFLEGFKTPPPVPLLRPLVAQSKYPIGSLGPVLGEAAKALARRVQIPDSLAGQAILGAATVAVQAHVKVAIDGREYPISEFFLSIAESGDRKSAADKVALKEHYSYQRDLELQHETARRRYEQDKALYDSDCAAIKRDTKKFPTTQDRRNALAQLAVPVEPPKPQFLSDDPTYEGLVKSLAKGQLSQGVFSSEGGLFLGGYAMNQDNMLKTVAGLCKFWDGDPINRTRAETGELYTLFERRVSLHLMVQPNIAELLLGNQQLHGQGFLSRFLVTYPSSMAGHRLYAAPLPEDDAALTAYYLQTSCLLRSPPPKRVGPNGQVMEELASRMLPLTDTAKANYVKFYNASEKAQAPQGRLSEIKPFRK
;
A
#
# COMPACT_ATOMS: atom_id res chain seq x y z
N MET A 1 -60.81 15.29 30.36
CA MET A 1 -60.85 14.03 29.59
C MET A 1 -61.18 14.39 28.16
N THR A 2 -60.17 14.70 27.36
CA THR A 2 -60.32 14.99 25.92
C THR A 2 -60.41 13.67 25.17
N ASN A 3 -61.47 13.49 24.37
CA ASN A 3 -61.64 12.31 23.53
C ASN A 3 -60.47 12.21 22.54
N ALA A 4 -59.48 11.37 22.86
CA ALA A 4 -58.39 11.04 21.94
C ALA A 4 -58.99 10.45 20.66
N THR A 5 -58.54 10.92 19.50
CA THR A 5 -58.94 10.36 18.20
C THR A 5 -58.57 8.86 18.14
N PRO A 6 -59.26 8.02 17.35
CA PRO A 6 -58.98 6.59 17.25
C PRO A 6 -57.51 6.26 16.94
N LEU A 7 -56.83 7.11 16.15
CA LEU A 7 -55.40 7.03 15.88
C LEU A 7 -54.55 7.18 17.15
N MET A 8 -54.87 8.15 18.00
CA MET A 8 -54.12 8.42 19.24
C MET A 8 -54.34 7.32 20.31
N GLN A 9 -55.51 6.68 20.31
CA GLN A 9 -55.76 5.50 21.14
C GLN A 9 -54.94 4.30 20.66
N SER A 10 -54.88 4.08 19.34
CA SER A 10 -54.07 3.02 18.72
C SER A 10 -52.57 3.25 18.97
N LEU A 11 -52.11 4.50 18.86
CA LEU A 11 -50.73 4.90 19.12
C LEU A 11 -50.31 4.59 20.56
N ARG A 12 -51.14 4.93 21.55
CA ARG A 12 -50.86 4.62 22.95
C ARG A 12 -50.78 3.10 23.19
N SER A 13 -51.73 2.34 22.67
CA SER A 13 -51.75 0.87 22.81
C SER A 13 -50.46 0.24 22.27
N LEU A 14 -50.06 0.60 21.05
CA LEU A 14 -48.83 0.09 20.43
C LEU A 14 -47.58 0.50 21.22
N TYR A 15 -47.54 1.75 21.69
CA TYR A 15 -46.41 2.23 22.48
C TYR A 15 -46.26 1.45 23.80
N ASP A 16 -47.38 1.18 24.48
CA ASP A 16 -47.44 0.42 25.73
C ASP A 16 -47.06 -1.05 25.52
N ASP A 17 -47.38 -1.62 24.35
CA ASP A 17 -46.96 -2.97 23.94
C ASP A 17 -45.46 -3.06 23.58
N GLY A 18 -44.74 -1.94 23.59
CA GLY A 18 -43.29 -1.90 23.38
C GLY A 18 -42.85 -1.55 21.96
N PHE A 19 -43.78 -1.20 21.06
CA PHE A 19 -43.44 -0.74 19.72
C PHE A 19 -42.73 0.61 19.77
N ASN A 20 -41.66 0.72 18.99
CA ASN A 20 -40.92 1.96 18.80
C ASN A 20 -41.38 2.65 17.53
N LEU A 21 -42.40 3.50 17.72
CA LEU A 21 -43.15 4.15 16.67
C LEU A 21 -42.36 5.30 16.03
N ILE A 22 -42.60 5.50 14.73
CA ILE A 22 -42.09 6.60 13.92
C ILE A 22 -43.17 7.11 12.97
N TRP A 23 -43.08 8.39 12.61
CA TRP A 23 -43.96 9.00 11.63
C TRP A 23 -43.43 8.86 10.21
N LEU A 24 -44.35 8.63 9.28
CA LEU A 24 -44.10 8.62 7.84
C LEU A 24 -44.88 9.76 7.16
N TYR A 25 -44.37 10.28 6.05
CA TYR A 25 -45.08 11.27 5.25
C TYR A 25 -46.44 10.73 4.79
N PRO A 26 -47.46 11.60 4.62
CA PRO A 26 -48.77 11.19 4.17
C PRO A 26 -48.74 10.33 2.92
N GLU A 27 -49.54 9.25 2.93
CA GLU A 27 -49.70 8.34 1.79
C GLU A 27 -48.35 7.84 1.23
N SER A 28 -47.39 7.59 2.11
CA SER A 28 -46.04 7.14 1.73
C SER A 28 -45.52 6.07 2.68
N LYS A 29 -44.44 5.39 2.26
CA LYS A 29 -43.59 4.55 3.11
C LYS A 29 -42.31 5.29 3.57
N ILE A 30 -42.34 6.63 3.45
CA ILE A 30 -41.39 7.70 3.75
C ILE A 30 -41.11 8.08 5.22
N PRO A 31 -40.08 7.63 5.96
CA PRO A 31 -39.86 8.18 7.30
C PRO A 31 -39.62 9.69 7.27
N VAL A 32 -40.33 10.44 8.11
CA VAL A 32 -40.23 11.91 8.17
C VAL A 32 -38.84 12.33 8.67
N GLU A 33 -38.25 11.52 9.54
CA GLU A 33 -37.03 11.87 10.24
C GLU A 33 -35.77 11.37 9.54
N LYS A 34 -34.78 12.25 9.40
CA LYS A 34 -33.47 11.88 8.89
C LYS A 34 -32.74 10.98 9.89
N GLY A 35 -32.21 9.86 9.41
CA GLY A 35 -31.48 8.91 10.26
C GLY A 35 -32.38 8.18 11.28
N TRP A 36 -33.69 8.08 11.01
CA TRP A 36 -34.70 7.40 11.82
C TRP A 36 -34.26 6.03 12.37
N ASN A 37 -33.40 5.30 11.65
CA ASN A 37 -32.91 3.99 12.04
C ASN A 37 -31.79 4.00 13.11
N LYS A 38 -31.27 5.17 13.50
CA LYS A 38 -30.20 5.32 14.49
C LYS A 38 -30.59 6.16 15.70
N GLN A 39 -31.75 6.80 15.67
CA GLN A 39 -32.19 7.69 16.75
C GLN A 39 -32.67 6.91 17.98
N ALA A 40 -32.68 7.56 19.13
CA ALA A 40 -33.24 7.00 20.36
C ALA A 40 -34.75 6.73 20.24
N ARG A 41 -35.32 5.96 21.17
CA ARG A 41 -36.79 5.80 21.29
C ARG A 41 -37.38 7.13 21.76
N LYS A 42 -38.34 7.66 21.00
CA LYS A 42 -39.08 8.87 21.38
C LYS A 42 -40.09 8.59 22.48
N GLY A 43 -40.37 9.61 23.29
CA GLY A 43 -41.45 9.54 24.27
C GLY A 43 -42.83 9.59 23.60
N LEU A 44 -43.86 9.08 24.28
CA LEU A 44 -45.23 9.11 23.78
C LEU A 44 -45.76 10.54 23.57
N ASP A 45 -45.39 11.46 24.47
CA ASP A 45 -45.78 12.87 24.39
C ASP A 45 -45.07 13.58 23.22
N GLU A 46 -43.81 13.25 22.98
CA GLU A 46 -43.02 13.75 21.86
C GLU A 46 -43.63 13.30 20.52
N LEU A 47 -43.92 12.00 20.38
CA LEU A 47 -44.59 11.46 19.19
C LEU A 47 -45.96 12.11 18.96
N THR A 48 -46.70 12.39 20.03
CA THR A 48 -48.01 13.06 19.97
C THR A 48 -47.89 14.49 19.46
N GLN A 49 -46.87 15.23 19.89
CA GLN A 49 -46.64 16.63 19.50
C GLN A 49 -46.17 16.76 18.05
N GLU A 50 -45.42 15.78 17.55
CA GLU A 50 -44.89 15.76 16.19
C GLU A 50 -45.92 15.33 15.13
N HIS A 51 -47.05 14.75 15.56
CA HIS A 51 -48.09 14.30 14.66
C HIS A 51 -48.65 15.47 13.83
N GLN A 52 -48.66 15.30 12.51
CA GLN A 52 -49.36 16.19 11.60
C GLN A 52 -50.48 15.44 10.88
N ASN A 53 -51.52 16.17 10.46
CA ASN A 53 -52.67 15.57 9.81
C ASN A 53 -52.27 14.77 8.55
N GLY A 54 -52.74 13.52 8.47
CA GLY A 54 -52.49 12.63 7.34
C GLY A 54 -51.18 11.84 7.42
N TYR A 55 -50.37 11.99 8.47
CA TYR A 55 -49.16 11.18 8.62
C TYR A 55 -49.48 9.69 8.74
N ASN A 56 -48.68 8.88 8.07
CA ASN A 56 -48.70 7.42 8.21
C ASN A 56 -47.90 7.00 9.45
N LEU A 57 -48.26 5.88 10.05
CA LEU A 57 -47.63 5.31 11.25
C LEU A 57 -46.80 4.08 10.90
N SER A 58 -45.62 3.97 11.52
CA SER A 58 -44.75 2.81 11.37
C SER A 58 -44.01 2.54 12.66
N PHE A 59 -43.32 1.40 12.76
CA PHE A 59 -42.43 1.11 13.88
C PHE A 59 -41.11 0.53 13.40
N ARG A 60 -40.11 0.55 14.29
CA ARG A 60 -38.76 0.02 14.08
C ARG A 60 -38.61 -1.37 14.72
N PRO A 61 -38.59 -2.48 13.96
CA PRO A 61 -38.44 -3.82 14.52
C PRO A 61 -37.03 -4.08 15.07
N GLY A 62 -36.88 -5.19 15.79
CA GLY A 62 -35.61 -5.66 16.36
C GLY A 62 -35.23 -4.89 17.62
N ALA A 63 -33.97 -4.45 17.71
CA ALA A 63 -33.39 -3.87 18.93
C ALA A 63 -34.08 -2.60 19.45
N HIS A 64 -34.91 -1.97 18.62
CA HIS A 64 -35.62 -0.74 18.97
C HIS A 64 -36.97 -0.98 19.65
N SER A 65 -37.66 -2.09 19.34
CA SER A 65 -38.99 -2.41 19.85
C SER A 65 -38.90 -3.60 20.79
N ILE A 66 -38.89 -3.31 22.09
CA ILE A 66 -38.77 -4.31 23.16
C ILE A 66 -40.09 -4.33 23.93
N GLY A 67 -40.75 -5.48 23.95
CA GLY A 67 -41.99 -5.72 24.67
C GLY A 67 -41.79 -5.65 26.19
N THR A 68 -42.90 -5.60 26.93
CA THR A 68 -42.91 -5.59 28.41
C THR A 68 -42.31 -6.86 29.03
N ASP A 69 -42.24 -7.95 28.26
CA ASP A 69 -41.60 -9.21 28.61
C ASP A 69 -40.09 -9.24 28.32
N GLY A 70 -39.51 -8.15 27.83
CA GLY A 70 -38.09 -8.04 27.48
C GLY A 70 -37.72 -8.69 26.14
N LYS A 71 -38.68 -9.26 25.40
CA LYS A 71 -38.45 -9.81 24.07
C LYS A 71 -38.47 -8.71 23.01
N ALA A 72 -37.67 -8.89 21.97
CA ALA A 72 -37.68 -8.00 20.82
C ALA A 72 -38.84 -8.33 19.89
N ILE A 73 -39.45 -7.30 19.31
CA ILE A 73 -40.53 -7.42 18.32
C ILE A 73 -39.91 -7.29 16.93
N ILE A 74 -39.98 -8.38 16.15
CA ILE A 74 -39.60 -8.44 14.74
C ILE A 74 -40.84 -8.66 13.88
N VAL A 75 -40.71 -8.56 12.56
CA VAL A 75 -41.82 -8.74 11.63
C VAL A 75 -41.52 -9.87 10.65
N LEU A 76 -42.46 -10.78 10.45
CA LEU A 76 -42.49 -11.63 9.26
C LEU A 76 -43.35 -10.93 8.21
N ASP A 77 -42.73 -10.48 7.13
CA ASP A 77 -43.32 -9.70 6.06
C ASP A 77 -43.49 -10.59 4.82
N MET A 78 -44.70 -10.62 4.28
CA MET A 78 -45.07 -11.40 3.10
C MET A 78 -45.42 -10.42 1.97
N ASP A 79 -44.52 -10.35 0.99
CA ASP A 79 -44.67 -9.54 -0.22
C ASP A 79 -45.05 -10.43 -1.41
N VAL A 80 -46.00 -9.96 -2.22
CA VAL A 80 -46.52 -10.64 -3.41
C VAL A 80 -46.55 -9.65 -4.57
N GLU A 81 -46.03 -10.04 -5.72
CA GLU A 81 -45.93 -9.16 -6.90
C GLU A 81 -47.20 -9.19 -7.76
N GLU A 82 -47.91 -10.34 -7.82
CA GLU A 82 -49.17 -10.49 -8.57
C GLU A 82 -50.21 -11.29 -7.77
N ASP A 83 -51.47 -10.83 -7.77
CA ASP A 83 -52.59 -11.40 -7.00
C ASP A 83 -52.76 -12.92 -7.12
N LYS A 84 -52.46 -13.49 -8.30
CA LYS A 84 -52.61 -14.92 -8.56
C LYS A 84 -51.72 -15.81 -7.66
N TYR A 85 -50.65 -15.26 -7.12
CA TYR A 85 -49.73 -15.98 -6.22
C TYR A 85 -50.06 -15.80 -4.73
N LEU A 86 -51.04 -14.97 -4.39
CA LEU A 86 -51.45 -14.74 -3.00
C LEU A 86 -51.80 -16.04 -2.25
N PRO A 87 -52.56 -17.01 -2.81
CA PRO A 87 -52.89 -18.24 -2.09
C PRO A 87 -51.65 -19.07 -1.73
N GLU A 88 -50.65 -19.10 -2.62
CA GLU A 88 -49.41 -19.83 -2.41
C GLU A 88 -48.55 -19.16 -1.32
N ALA A 89 -48.33 -17.84 -1.43
CA ALA A 89 -47.56 -17.07 -0.46
C ALA A 89 -48.20 -17.13 0.95
N LEU A 90 -49.54 -17.05 1.01
CA LEU A 90 -50.28 -17.14 2.27
C LEU A 90 -50.16 -18.54 2.89
N ALA A 91 -50.27 -19.60 2.09
CA ALA A 91 -50.08 -20.97 2.59
C ALA A 91 -48.67 -21.19 3.15
N ALA A 92 -47.64 -20.68 2.47
CA ALA A 92 -46.26 -20.74 2.94
C ALA A 92 -46.07 -19.96 4.26
N SER A 93 -46.63 -18.74 4.35
CA SER A 93 -46.54 -17.92 5.56
C SER A 93 -47.27 -18.54 6.74
N LEU A 94 -48.48 -19.07 6.54
CA LEU A 94 -49.23 -19.78 7.59
C LEU A 94 -48.48 -21.03 8.08
N LEU A 95 -47.77 -21.73 7.20
CA LEU A 95 -46.95 -22.88 7.58
C LEU A 95 -45.74 -22.50 8.45
N LEU A 96 -45.17 -21.30 8.25
CA LEU A 96 -44.13 -20.72 9.11
C LEU A 96 -44.72 -20.25 10.45
N MET A 97 -45.92 -19.67 10.41
CA MET A 97 -46.65 -19.12 11.55
C MET A 97 -47.50 -20.14 12.32
N ASN A 98 -47.36 -21.43 12.04
CA ASN A 98 -48.11 -22.52 12.68
C ASN A 98 -49.64 -22.34 12.62
N GLY A 99 -50.14 -21.77 11.52
CA GLY A 99 -51.56 -21.51 11.28
C GLY A 99 -52.09 -20.20 11.83
N GLU A 100 -51.27 -19.41 12.54
CA GLU A 100 -51.71 -18.12 13.09
C GLU A 100 -52.03 -17.10 11.99
N PRO A 101 -53.16 -16.36 12.08
CA PRO A 101 -53.52 -15.37 11.08
C PRO A 101 -52.59 -14.16 11.11
N PRO A 102 -52.45 -13.41 10.01
CA PRO A 102 -51.62 -12.21 9.99
C PRO A 102 -52.04 -11.18 11.04
N SER A 103 -51.08 -10.39 11.51
CA SER A 103 -51.36 -9.25 12.39
C SER A 103 -52.08 -8.17 11.58
N ALA A 104 -51.56 -7.83 10.41
CA ALA A 104 -52.16 -6.83 9.53
C ALA A 104 -52.16 -7.21 8.05
N ILE A 105 -53.10 -6.59 7.34
CA ILE A 105 -53.22 -6.55 5.88
C ILE A 105 -52.67 -5.21 5.41
N SER A 106 -51.71 -5.26 4.48
CA SER A 106 -51.22 -4.03 3.87
C SER A 106 -52.28 -3.40 2.95
N GLY A 107 -52.22 -2.09 2.74
CA GLY A 107 -53.14 -1.44 1.80
C GLY A 107 -52.98 -1.87 0.33
N SER A 108 -51.95 -2.66 -0.02
CA SER A 108 -51.88 -3.34 -1.33
C SER A 108 -52.93 -4.45 -1.50
N GLN A 109 -53.61 -4.84 -0.41
CA GLN A 109 -54.57 -5.96 -0.32
C GLN A 109 -53.97 -7.36 -0.48
N ILE A 110 -52.72 -7.48 -0.96
CA ILE A 110 -52.03 -8.77 -1.16
C ILE A 110 -50.87 -8.98 -0.17
N GLY A 111 -50.17 -7.92 0.26
CA GLY A 111 -49.14 -8.03 1.30
C GLY A 111 -49.72 -8.27 2.70
N ARG A 112 -49.03 -9.05 3.53
CA ARG A 112 -49.42 -9.38 4.92
C ARG A 112 -48.20 -9.34 5.82
N HIS A 113 -48.40 -9.01 7.09
CA HIS A 113 -47.32 -9.18 8.07
C HIS A 113 -47.80 -9.78 9.39
N TRP A 114 -46.86 -10.38 10.11
CA TRP A 114 -47.01 -10.89 11.47
C TRP A 114 -45.99 -10.21 12.37
N ASP A 115 -46.45 -9.66 13.49
CA ASP A 115 -45.58 -9.16 14.55
C ASP A 115 -45.20 -10.33 15.48
N ILE A 116 -43.91 -10.51 15.74
CA ILE A 116 -43.38 -11.70 16.40
C ILE A 116 -42.40 -11.31 17.51
N ARG A 117 -42.53 -11.92 18.68
CA ARG A 117 -41.60 -11.81 19.81
C ARG A 117 -40.51 -12.86 19.74
N VAL A 118 -39.27 -12.41 19.84
CA VAL A 118 -38.07 -13.25 19.89
C VAL A 118 -37.14 -12.80 21.03
N PRO A 119 -36.31 -13.70 21.59
CA PRO A 119 -35.20 -13.30 22.45
C PRO A 119 -34.29 -12.26 21.75
N PRO A 120 -33.91 -11.15 22.39
CA PRO A 120 -33.14 -10.08 21.75
C PRO A 120 -31.81 -10.51 21.11
N GLU A 121 -31.17 -11.55 21.66
CA GLU A 121 -29.94 -12.15 21.14
C GLU A 121 -30.09 -12.77 19.74
N LEU A 122 -31.33 -13.10 19.33
CA LEU A 122 -31.63 -13.65 18.01
C LEU A 122 -31.91 -12.57 16.96
N CYS A 123 -31.86 -11.27 17.32
CA CYS A 123 -32.03 -10.15 16.38
C CYS A 123 -30.74 -9.71 15.66
N ASN A 124 -29.80 -10.64 15.43
CA ASN A 124 -28.47 -10.35 14.87
C ASN A 124 -28.39 -10.45 13.32
N PHE A 125 -29.54 -10.62 12.64
CA PHE A 125 -29.64 -10.80 11.19
C PHE A 125 -29.71 -9.49 10.39
N GLY A 126 -29.53 -8.35 11.05
CA GLY A 126 -29.52 -7.04 10.41
C GLY A 126 -30.92 -6.55 10.03
N ALA A 127 -31.00 -5.85 8.89
CA ALA A 127 -32.19 -5.11 8.49
C ALA A 127 -33.32 -6.02 8.01
N ALA A 128 -33.01 -7.00 7.15
CA ALA A 128 -33.96 -7.99 6.66
C ALA A 128 -33.22 -9.27 6.24
N VAL A 129 -33.89 -10.42 6.39
CA VAL A 129 -33.41 -11.71 5.88
C VAL A 129 -34.57 -12.48 5.24
N THR A 130 -34.34 -13.05 4.08
CA THR A 130 -35.32 -13.88 3.36
C THR A 130 -35.37 -15.28 3.96
N ILE A 131 -36.55 -15.70 4.41
CA ILE A 131 -36.75 -17.06 4.96
C ILE A 131 -37.26 -18.02 3.88
N GLN A 132 -38.08 -17.53 2.95
CA GLN A 132 -38.63 -18.32 1.86
C GLN A 132 -39.01 -17.42 0.69
N GLU A 133 -38.86 -17.91 -0.53
CA GLU A 133 -39.31 -17.25 -1.76
C GLU A 133 -39.81 -18.27 -2.77
N SER A 134 -40.56 -17.81 -3.76
CA SER A 134 -41.03 -18.64 -4.88
C SER A 134 -39.88 -19.04 -5.81
N SER A 135 -40.02 -20.22 -6.41
CA SER A 135 -39.20 -20.61 -7.57
C SER A 135 -39.58 -19.86 -8.84
N GLU A 136 -40.86 -19.50 -8.97
CA GLU A 136 -41.38 -18.73 -10.09
C GLU A 136 -40.86 -17.29 -10.04
N ARG A 137 -40.46 -16.76 -11.20
CA ARG A 137 -39.90 -15.42 -11.34
C ARG A 137 -40.81 -14.56 -12.22
N VAL A 138 -41.12 -13.35 -11.77
CA VAL A 138 -41.91 -12.37 -12.50
C VAL A 138 -41.05 -11.18 -12.93
N LYS A 139 -41.46 -10.53 -14.02
CA LYS A 139 -40.77 -9.34 -14.53
C LYS A 139 -41.22 -8.12 -13.75
N ARG A 140 -40.25 -7.40 -13.19
CA ARG A 140 -40.46 -6.15 -12.46
C ARG A 140 -39.65 -5.03 -13.10
N VAL A 141 -40.33 -3.91 -13.35
CA VAL A 141 -39.67 -2.67 -13.79
C VAL A 141 -39.00 -2.03 -12.58
N ARG A 142 -37.69 -1.81 -12.66
CA ARG A 142 -36.91 -1.11 -11.62
C ARG A 142 -37.06 0.40 -11.78
N GLU A 143 -36.67 1.14 -10.75
CA GLU A 143 -36.74 2.61 -10.74
C GLU A 143 -35.94 3.28 -11.88
N ASP A 144 -34.90 2.61 -12.38
CA ASP A 144 -34.08 3.07 -13.51
C ASP A 144 -34.68 2.72 -14.90
N GLY A 145 -35.87 2.11 -14.93
CA GLY A 145 -36.57 1.68 -16.14
C GLY A 145 -36.11 0.33 -16.70
N SER A 146 -35.12 -0.33 -16.08
CA SER A 146 -34.70 -1.67 -16.48
C SER A 146 -35.70 -2.74 -16.04
N ILE A 147 -35.83 -3.81 -16.82
CA ILE A 147 -36.67 -4.95 -16.47
C ILE A 147 -35.77 -6.01 -15.82
N GLY A 148 -36.03 -6.29 -14.54
CA GLY A 148 -35.40 -7.40 -13.81
C GLY A 148 -36.39 -8.53 -13.54
N GLU A 149 -35.87 -9.69 -13.17
CA GLU A 149 -36.67 -10.80 -12.66
C GLU A 149 -36.57 -10.87 -11.13
N VAL A 150 -37.73 -10.95 -10.47
CA VAL A 150 -37.86 -11.08 -9.01
C VAL A 150 -38.72 -12.31 -8.69
N PRO A 151 -38.61 -12.91 -7.50
CA PRO A 151 -39.56 -13.94 -7.08
C PRO A 151 -40.99 -13.43 -7.16
N ALA A 152 -41.93 -14.29 -7.57
CA ALA A 152 -43.36 -13.97 -7.60
C ALA A 152 -43.93 -13.53 -6.23
N TRP A 153 -43.33 -14.07 -5.17
CA TRP A 153 -43.58 -13.71 -3.78
C TRP A 153 -42.35 -14.01 -2.93
N LYS A 154 -42.24 -13.30 -1.81
CA LYS A 154 -41.11 -13.38 -0.88
C LYS A 154 -41.59 -13.22 0.55
N ILE A 155 -41.03 -14.02 1.46
CA ILE A 155 -41.26 -13.93 2.90
C ILE A 155 -39.94 -13.56 3.56
N GLU A 156 -39.96 -12.46 4.32
CA GLU A 156 -38.78 -11.92 5.00
C GLU A 156 -39.01 -11.72 6.48
N LEU A 157 -37.95 -11.85 7.28
CA LEU A 157 -37.91 -11.35 8.64
C LEU A 157 -37.28 -9.96 8.64
N LEU A 158 -38.00 -8.95 9.12
CA LEU A 158 -37.53 -7.58 9.26
C LEU A 158 -37.04 -7.34 10.70
N GLY A 159 -35.82 -6.82 10.81
CA GLY A 159 -35.13 -6.58 12.06
C GLY A 159 -34.60 -5.16 12.18
N THR A 160 -33.52 -5.01 12.95
CA THR A 160 -32.91 -3.71 13.25
C THR A 160 -32.41 -3.02 11.97
N GLY A 161 -32.98 -1.86 11.65
CA GLY A 161 -32.62 -1.06 10.47
C GLY A 161 -33.68 -1.04 9.36
N LYS A 162 -34.77 -1.79 9.51
CA LYS A 162 -36.01 -1.64 8.73
C LYS A 162 -37.11 -0.96 9.55
N HIS A 163 -38.20 -0.61 8.89
CA HIS A 163 -39.45 -0.21 9.53
C HIS A 163 -40.62 -0.95 8.87
N CYS A 164 -41.70 -1.18 9.63
CA CYS A 164 -42.92 -1.81 9.14
C CYS A 164 -44.11 -0.85 9.31
N VAL A 165 -44.88 -0.65 8.25
CA VAL A 165 -46.02 0.30 8.23
C VAL A 165 -47.22 -0.33 8.96
N LEU A 166 -47.84 0.43 9.85
CA LEU A 166 -48.94 -0.04 10.71
C LEU A 166 -50.29 0.56 10.30
N PRO A 167 -51.41 -0.15 10.51
CA PRO A 167 -52.74 0.46 10.53
C PRO A 167 -52.81 1.64 11.51
N PRO A 168 -53.55 2.73 11.22
CA PRO A 168 -54.43 2.96 10.06
C PRO A 168 -53.75 3.72 8.89
N SER A 169 -52.48 3.42 8.57
CA SER A 169 -51.77 4.09 7.46
C SER A 169 -52.45 3.88 6.10
N ILE A 170 -52.19 4.77 5.13
CA ILE A 170 -52.69 4.70 3.76
C ILE A 170 -51.58 4.30 2.78
N HIS A 171 -51.85 3.32 1.91
CA HIS A 171 -50.88 2.85 0.92
C HIS A 171 -50.67 3.84 -0.24
N PRO A 172 -49.42 4.10 -0.68
CA PRO A 172 -49.11 5.12 -1.67
C PRO A 172 -49.83 4.94 -3.01
N GLU A 173 -49.88 3.70 -3.51
CA GLU A 173 -50.35 3.42 -4.87
C GLU A 173 -51.86 3.15 -4.93
N THR A 174 -52.35 2.28 -4.04
CA THR A 174 -53.75 1.84 -4.01
C THR A 174 -54.65 2.79 -3.25
N ARG A 175 -54.10 3.69 -2.43
CA ARG A 175 -54.82 4.61 -1.52
C ARG A 175 -55.75 3.91 -0.52
N LEU A 176 -55.58 2.60 -0.33
CA LEU A 176 -56.34 1.83 0.65
C LEU A 176 -55.61 1.81 2.00
N GLU A 177 -56.40 1.67 3.07
CA GLU A 177 -55.91 1.62 4.44
C GLU A 177 -55.26 0.27 4.78
N TYR A 178 -54.23 0.30 5.60
CA TYR A 178 -53.70 -0.88 6.28
C TYR A 178 -54.69 -1.29 7.37
N GLN A 179 -54.97 -2.58 7.51
CA GLN A 179 -56.02 -3.06 8.42
C GLN A 179 -55.50 -4.13 9.38
N TRP A 180 -55.85 -4.00 10.67
CA TRP A 180 -55.65 -5.07 11.64
C TRP A 180 -56.61 -6.22 11.36
N VAL A 181 -56.08 -7.43 11.15
CA VAL A 181 -56.89 -8.62 10.82
C VAL A 181 -57.86 -8.96 11.94
N GLN A 182 -57.41 -8.80 13.20
CA GLN A 182 -58.21 -9.07 14.40
C GLN A 182 -58.79 -7.80 15.02
N GLY A 183 -58.83 -6.68 14.28
CA GLY A 183 -59.30 -5.38 14.76
C GLY A 183 -58.38 -4.69 15.79
N LYS A 184 -57.26 -5.32 16.16
CA LYS A 184 -56.24 -4.80 17.09
C LYS A 184 -54.86 -5.38 16.73
N PRO A 185 -53.74 -4.76 17.18
CA PRO A 185 -52.42 -5.38 17.09
C PRO A 185 -52.38 -6.71 17.84
N VAL A 186 -51.77 -7.71 17.23
CA VAL A 186 -51.51 -9.02 17.83
C VAL A 186 -50.06 -9.38 17.56
N ILE A 187 -49.33 -9.70 18.63
CA ILE A 187 -47.93 -10.11 18.58
C ILE A 187 -47.85 -11.55 19.04
N TYR A 188 -47.28 -12.42 18.21
CA TYR A 188 -47.15 -13.84 18.49
C TYR A 188 -45.78 -14.16 19.11
N ASP A 189 -45.69 -15.21 19.92
CA ASP A 189 -44.38 -15.80 20.21
C ASP A 189 -43.83 -16.48 18.94
N ALA A 190 -42.53 -16.36 18.69
CA ALA A 190 -41.90 -16.97 17.53
C ALA A 190 -42.14 -18.49 17.47
N PRO A 191 -42.76 -19.00 16.39
CA PRO A 191 -42.93 -20.43 16.19
C PRO A 191 -41.58 -21.17 16.10
N PRO A 192 -41.53 -22.48 16.40
CA PRO A 192 -40.29 -23.26 16.37
C PRO A 192 -39.49 -23.16 15.07
N LYS A 193 -40.17 -23.08 13.91
CA LYS A 193 -39.50 -22.93 12.61
C LYS A 193 -38.72 -21.62 12.49
N ILE A 194 -39.28 -20.53 13.01
CA ILE A 194 -38.63 -19.22 13.00
C ILE A 194 -37.48 -19.19 14.00
N MET A 195 -37.67 -19.79 15.18
CA MET A 195 -36.60 -19.91 16.18
C MET A 195 -35.38 -20.67 15.64
N VAL A 196 -35.58 -21.85 15.05
CA VAL A 196 -34.50 -22.65 14.45
C VAL A 196 -33.79 -21.88 13.32
N PHE A 197 -34.55 -21.15 12.50
CA PHE A 197 -33.97 -20.32 11.45
C PHE A 197 -33.05 -19.21 12.01
N LEU A 198 -33.53 -18.50 13.04
CA LEU A 198 -32.78 -17.41 13.67
C LEU A 198 -31.54 -17.89 14.43
N GLU A 199 -31.60 -19.05 15.10
CA GLU A 199 -30.46 -19.66 15.78
C GLU A 199 -29.33 -20.04 14.79
N GLY A 200 -29.68 -20.37 13.54
CA GLY A 200 -28.73 -20.63 12.46
C GLY A 200 -28.02 -19.38 11.93
N PHE A 201 -28.55 -18.18 12.21
CA PHE A 201 -27.99 -16.92 11.75
C PHE A 201 -26.86 -16.47 12.68
N LYS A 202 -25.64 -16.93 12.43
CA LYS A 202 -24.43 -16.30 12.99
C LYS A 202 -23.95 -15.25 12.02
N THR A 203 -24.02 -13.97 12.40
CA THR A 203 -23.38 -12.89 11.63
C THR A 203 -21.90 -13.25 11.45
N PRO A 204 -21.41 -13.47 10.22
CA PRO A 204 -19.98 -13.69 10.03
C PRO A 204 -19.24 -12.42 10.48
N PRO A 205 -18.07 -12.57 11.14
CA PRO A 205 -17.30 -11.41 11.57
C PRO A 205 -16.98 -10.52 10.37
N PRO A 206 -16.89 -9.18 10.56
CA PRO A 206 -16.56 -8.27 9.49
C PRO A 206 -15.24 -8.69 8.84
N VAL A 207 -15.24 -8.79 7.51
CA VAL A 207 -14.02 -9.08 6.76
C VAL A 207 -13.15 -7.81 6.80
N PRO A 208 -11.89 -7.89 7.27
CA PRO A 208 -10.99 -6.76 7.25
C PRO A 208 -10.81 -6.24 5.82
N LEU A 209 -10.99 -4.92 5.62
CA LEU A 209 -10.78 -4.26 4.32
C LEU A 209 -9.33 -4.38 3.84
N LEU A 210 -8.40 -4.52 4.79
CA LEU A 210 -6.98 -4.76 4.54
C LEU A 210 -6.64 -6.18 4.96
N ARG A 211 -5.93 -6.92 4.10
CA ARG A 211 -5.36 -8.21 4.49
C ARG A 211 -4.43 -7.98 5.68
N PRO A 212 -4.54 -8.78 6.76
CA PRO A 212 -3.54 -8.76 7.81
C PRO A 212 -2.16 -9.02 7.19
N LEU A 213 -1.17 -8.20 7.57
CA LEU A 213 0.21 -8.46 7.19
C LEU A 213 0.60 -9.84 7.70
N VAL A 214 1.06 -10.70 6.79
CA VAL A 214 1.51 -12.05 7.15
C VAL A 214 2.69 -11.92 8.11
N ALA A 215 2.74 -12.80 9.13
CA ALA A 215 3.85 -12.86 10.06
C ALA A 215 5.18 -12.96 9.28
N GLN A 216 6.04 -11.97 9.50
CA GLN A 216 7.25 -11.84 8.71
C GLN A 216 8.24 -12.94 9.08
N SER A 217 8.86 -13.53 8.05
CA SER A 217 9.97 -14.44 8.26
C SER A 217 11.12 -13.70 8.93
N LYS A 218 11.81 -14.35 9.87
CA LYS A 218 12.99 -13.76 10.51
C LYS A 218 14.03 -13.37 9.46
N TYR A 219 14.59 -12.18 9.58
CA TYR A 219 15.65 -11.74 8.69
C TYR A 219 16.89 -12.64 8.89
N PRO A 220 17.51 -13.15 7.81
CA PRO A 220 18.61 -14.11 7.90
C PRO A 220 19.94 -13.41 8.24
N ILE A 221 20.02 -12.72 9.37
CA ILE A 221 21.18 -11.90 9.75
C ILE A 221 22.48 -12.70 9.86
N GLY A 222 22.39 -13.99 10.18
CA GLY A 222 23.54 -14.90 10.22
C GLY A 222 24.16 -15.17 8.84
N SER A 223 23.40 -15.01 7.75
CA SER A 223 23.90 -15.19 6.38
C SER A 223 24.83 -14.08 5.93
N LEU A 224 24.90 -12.96 6.67
CA LEU A 224 25.83 -11.86 6.41
C LEU A 224 27.27 -12.17 6.87
N GLY A 225 27.50 -13.34 7.47
CA GLY A 225 28.82 -13.77 7.93
C GLY A 225 29.31 -13.02 9.18
N PRO A 226 30.55 -13.29 9.62
CA PRO A 226 31.03 -12.88 10.94
C PRO A 226 31.32 -11.38 11.07
N VAL A 227 31.56 -10.66 9.96
CA VAL A 227 31.85 -9.22 10.01
C VAL A 227 30.56 -8.42 9.87
N LEU A 228 29.83 -8.60 8.77
CA LEU A 228 28.61 -7.84 8.50
C LEU A 228 27.47 -8.26 9.42
N GLY A 229 27.33 -9.57 9.70
CA GLY A 229 26.27 -10.10 10.56
C GLY A 229 26.40 -9.64 12.01
N GLU A 230 27.60 -9.66 12.58
CA GLU A 230 27.82 -9.19 13.95
C GLU A 230 27.67 -7.66 14.05
N ALA A 231 28.13 -6.91 13.04
CA ALA A 231 27.90 -5.47 12.98
C ALA A 231 26.42 -5.11 12.84
N ALA A 232 25.64 -5.86 12.05
CA ALA A 232 24.19 -5.67 11.92
C ALA A 232 23.46 -5.98 13.23
N LYS A 233 23.85 -7.04 13.95
CA LYS A 233 23.28 -7.35 15.28
C LYS A 233 23.61 -6.26 16.30
N ALA A 234 24.86 -5.79 16.31
CA ALA A 234 25.29 -4.69 17.17
C ALA A 234 24.53 -3.40 16.85
N LEU A 235 24.36 -3.08 15.56
CA LEU A 235 23.57 -1.95 15.10
C LEU A 235 22.11 -2.06 15.54
N ALA A 236 21.48 -3.21 15.34
CA ALA A 236 20.10 -3.48 15.73
C ALA A 236 19.89 -3.26 17.24
N ARG A 237 20.81 -3.75 18.09
CA ARG A 237 20.75 -3.55 19.55
C ARG A 237 20.96 -2.10 19.95
N ARG A 238 21.98 -1.42 19.40
CA ARG A 238 22.33 -0.05 19.79
C ARG A 238 21.29 0.98 19.37
N VAL A 239 20.84 0.89 18.12
CA VAL A 239 19.84 1.82 17.58
C VAL A 239 18.43 1.35 17.92
N GLN A 240 18.26 0.11 18.38
CA GLN A 240 16.99 -0.52 18.73
C GLN A 240 16.01 -0.49 17.55
N ILE A 241 16.47 -1.09 16.46
CA ILE A 241 15.75 -1.21 15.20
C ILE A 241 15.64 -2.69 14.82
N PRO A 242 14.66 -3.06 13.96
CA PRO A 242 14.52 -4.42 13.48
C PRO A 242 15.78 -4.94 12.78
N ASP A 243 16.07 -6.23 12.94
CA ASP A 243 17.24 -6.90 12.34
C ASP A 243 17.32 -6.68 10.81
N SER A 244 16.18 -6.62 10.12
CA SER A 244 16.18 -6.41 8.67
C SER A 244 16.58 -4.99 8.27
N LEU A 245 16.20 -3.97 9.05
CA LEU A 245 16.60 -2.58 8.81
C LEU A 245 18.10 -2.42 9.06
N ALA A 246 18.60 -3.00 10.17
CA ALA A 246 20.03 -2.99 10.47
C ALA A 246 20.85 -3.78 9.43
N GLY A 247 20.34 -4.95 9.01
CA GLY A 247 20.96 -5.78 7.99
C GLY A 247 21.06 -5.08 6.64
N GLN A 248 19.98 -4.42 6.18
CA GLN A 248 20.00 -3.65 4.93
C GLN A 248 20.96 -2.45 5.01
N ALA A 249 20.99 -1.70 6.11
CA ALA A 249 21.90 -0.56 6.26
C ALA A 249 23.38 -1.00 6.18
N ILE A 250 23.76 -2.05 6.91
CA ILE A 250 25.13 -2.59 6.89
C ILE A 250 25.48 -3.17 5.51
N LEU A 251 24.57 -3.95 4.90
CA LEU A 251 24.82 -4.58 3.61
C LEU A 251 24.89 -3.55 2.48
N GLY A 252 24.02 -2.52 2.49
CA GLY A 252 24.03 -1.43 1.52
C GLY A 252 25.32 -0.61 1.59
N ALA A 253 25.75 -0.24 2.80
CA ALA A 253 27.03 0.42 3.01
C ALA A 253 28.21 -0.45 2.54
N ALA A 254 28.27 -1.71 2.96
CA ALA A 254 29.33 -2.63 2.51
C ALA A 254 29.37 -2.78 0.99
N THR A 255 28.21 -2.87 0.32
CA THR A 255 28.10 -2.98 -1.13
C THR A 255 28.78 -1.79 -1.83
N VAL A 256 28.52 -0.57 -1.38
CA VAL A 256 29.09 0.64 -1.99
C VAL A 256 30.61 0.71 -1.81
N ALA A 257 31.13 0.21 -0.69
CA ALA A 257 32.57 0.10 -0.47
C ALA A 257 33.26 -0.93 -1.39
N VAL A 258 32.56 -1.98 -1.82
CA VAL A 258 33.16 -3.10 -2.57
C VAL A 258 32.84 -3.11 -4.08
N GLN A 259 31.74 -2.51 -4.53
CA GLN A 259 31.21 -2.63 -5.90
C GLN A 259 32.18 -2.17 -7.01
N ALA A 260 33.13 -1.29 -6.69
CA ALA A 260 34.15 -0.85 -7.64
C ALA A 260 35.21 -1.93 -7.93
N HIS A 261 35.43 -2.81 -6.95
CA HIS A 261 36.58 -3.72 -6.92
C HIS A 261 36.32 -5.06 -7.57
N VAL A 262 35.07 -5.54 -7.55
CA VAL A 262 34.76 -6.92 -7.96
C VAL A 262 33.47 -7.03 -8.80
N LYS A 263 33.43 -8.06 -9.64
CA LYS A 263 32.26 -8.59 -10.32
C LYS A 263 32.14 -10.08 -9.99
N VAL A 264 30.95 -10.65 -10.03
CA VAL A 264 30.73 -12.10 -9.85
C VAL A 264 30.65 -12.79 -11.21
N ALA A 265 31.29 -13.96 -11.32
CA ALA A 265 31.18 -14.82 -12.50
C ALA A 265 30.27 -16.02 -12.21
N ILE A 266 29.24 -16.22 -13.03
CA ILE A 266 28.37 -17.40 -12.98
C ILE A 266 28.33 -18.01 -14.38
N ASP A 267 28.92 -19.19 -14.56
CA ASP A 267 28.98 -19.93 -15.84
C ASP A 267 29.45 -19.07 -17.04
N GLY A 268 30.49 -18.25 -16.83
CA GLY A 268 31.04 -17.35 -17.84
C GLY A 268 30.25 -16.06 -18.07
N ARG A 269 29.13 -15.86 -17.37
CA ARG A 269 28.40 -14.59 -17.34
C ARG A 269 28.93 -13.72 -16.20
N GLU A 270 29.10 -12.44 -16.49
CA GLU A 270 29.59 -11.46 -15.53
C GLU A 270 28.43 -10.64 -14.98
N TYR A 271 28.42 -10.45 -13.67
CA TYR A 271 27.44 -9.63 -12.97
C TYR A 271 28.15 -8.62 -12.07
N PRO A 272 27.81 -7.32 -12.15
CA PRO A 272 28.14 -6.38 -11.10
C PRO A 272 27.58 -6.85 -9.77
N ILE A 273 28.17 -6.38 -8.68
CA ILE A 273 27.63 -6.56 -7.32
C ILE A 273 26.95 -5.28 -6.82
N SER A 274 26.52 -4.42 -7.74
CA SER A 274 25.69 -3.27 -7.41
C SER A 274 24.33 -3.76 -6.92
N GLU A 275 23.85 -3.26 -5.78
CA GLU A 275 22.60 -3.74 -5.19
C GLU A 275 21.66 -2.58 -4.87
N PHE A 276 20.36 -2.82 -5.03
CA PHE A 276 19.31 -1.88 -4.66
C PHE A 276 18.53 -2.40 -3.46
N PHE A 277 18.40 -1.59 -2.41
CA PHE A 277 17.71 -1.92 -1.18
C PHE A 277 16.51 -1.00 -0.99
N LEU A 278 15.38 -1.56 -0.59
CA LEU A 278 14.16 -0.82 -0.23
C LEU A 278 13.69 -1.26 1.16
N SER A 279 13.83 -0.38 2.14
CA SER A 279 13.32 -0.56 3.49
C SER A 279 12.06 0.27 3.72
N ILE A 280 10.95 -0.39 4.06
CA ILE A 280 9.69 0.27 4.39
C ILE A 280 9.63 0.40 5.91
N ALA A 281 9.57 1.63 6.42
CA ALA A 281 9.53 1.92 7.85
C ALA A 281 8.82 3.25 8.14
N GLU A 282 8.17 3.33 9.29
CA GLU A 282 7.37 4.49 9.71
C GLU A 282 8.22 5.72 10.04
N SER A 283 7.56 6.87 10.18
CA SER A 283 8.21 8.03 10.79
C SER A 283 8.63 7.70 12.24
N GLY A 284 9.86 8.07 12.63
CA GLY A 284 10.38 7.76 13.97
C GLY A 284 11.00 6.36 14.15
N ASP A 285 11.02 5.52 13.11
CA ASP A 285 11.66 4.19 13.14
C ASP A 285 13.19 4.21 13.12
N ARG A 286 13.82 5.37 13.34
CA ARG A 286 15.27 5.56 13.43
C ARG A 286 16.03 5.17 12.14
N LYS A 287 15.36 5.24 10.99
CA LYS A 287 15.93 5.07 9.63
C LYS A 287 17.28 5.78 9.46
N SER A 288 17.30 7.10 9.59
CA SER A 288 18.53 7.90 9.40
C SER A 288 19.62 7.60 10.44
N ALA A 289 19.24 7.13 11.63
CA ALA A 289 20.22 6.73 12.65
C ALA A 289 20.91 5.41 12.28
N ALA A 290 20.18 4.47 11.65
CA ALA A 290 20.75 3.23 11.13
C ALA A 290 21.83 3.52 10.08
N ASP A 291 21.50 4.32 9.06
CA ASP A 291 22.41 4.71 7.99
C ASP A 291 23.62 5.48 8.52
N LYS A 292 23.42 6.41 9.47
CA LYS A 292 24.52 7.19 10.05
C LYS A 292 25.58 6.29 10.72
N VAL A 293 25.16 5.23 11.40
CA VAL A 293 26.08 4.28 12.04
C VAL A 293 26.74 3.42 10.94
N ALA A 294 25.96 2.85 10.02
CA ALA A 294 26.50 1.99 8.96
C ALA A 294 27.48 2.71 8.02
N LEU A 295 27.22 4.00 7.71
CA LEU A 295 27.99 4.84 6.78
C LEU A 295 29.10 5.65 7.45
N LYS A 296 29.40 5.45 8.73
CA LYS A 296 30.42 6.25 9.46
C LYS A 296 31.72 6.43 8.67
N GLU A 297 32.29 5.34 8.17
CA GLU A 297 33.55 5.37 7.39
C GLU A 297 33.37 5.94 5.99
N HIS A 298 32.17 5.84 5.41
CA HIS A 298 31.85 6.43 4.11
C HIS A 298 31.81 7.95 4.19
N TYR A 299 31.21 8.52 5.25
CA TYR A 299 31.24 9.97 5.49
C TYR A 299 32.65 10.47 5.76
N SER A 300 33.47 9.70 6.48
CA SER A 300 34.90 10.03 6.63
C SER A 300 35.62 10.05 5.28
N TYR A 301 35.37 9.06 4.43
CA TYR A 301 35.98 8.97 3.11
C TYR A 301 35.52 10.09 2.16
N GLN A 302 34.21 10.42 2.16
CA GLN A 302 33.65 11.56 1.42
C GLN A 302 34.36 12.88 1.81
N ARG A 303 34.60 13.10 3.11
CA ARG A 303 35.34 14.27 3.60
C ARG A 303 36.79 14.29 3.12
N ASP A 304 37.46 13.13 3.13
CA ASP A 304 38.84 13.01 2.63
C ASP A 304 38.90 13.35 1.13
N LEU A 305 37.93 12.88 0.34
CA LEU A 305 37.80 13.20 -1.09
C LEU A 305 37.57 14.70 -1.32
N GLU A 306 36.72 15.34 -0.51
CA GLU A 306 36.46 16.78 -0.59
C GLU A 306 37.72 17.61 -0.33
N LEU A 307 38.48 17.29 0.71
CA LEU A 307 39.73 17.96 1.04
C LEU A 307 40.79 17.78 -0.06
N GLN A 308 40.91 16.57 -0.60
CA GLN A 308 41.79 16.26 -1.72
C GLN A 308 41.38 17.05 -2.97
N HIS A 309 40.08 17.08 -3.27
CA HIS A 309 39.54 17.83 -4.41
C HIS A 309 39.79 19.33 -4.28
N GLU A 310 39.56 19.92 -3.10
CA GLU A 310 39.80 21.34 -2.87
C GLU A 310 41.26 21.71 -3.15
N THR A 311 42.19 20.91 -2.60
CA THR A 311 43.63 21.11 -2.80
C THR A 311 44.02 20.96 -4.28
N ALA A 312 43.56 19.88 -4.93
CA ALA A 312 43.85 19.63 -6.33
C ALA A 312 43.22 20.68 -7.26
N ARG A 313 42.06 21.21 -6.89
CA ARG A 313 41.34 22.21 -7.69
C ARG A 313 42.04 23.55 -7.68
N ARG A 314 42.54 24.00 -6.51
CA ARG A 314 43.36 25.23 -6.42
C ARG A 314 44.59 25.13 -7.31
N ARG A 315 45.27 23.97 -7.29
CA ARG A 315 46.42 23.71 -8.17
C ARG A 315 46.01 23.75 -9.65
N TYR A 316 44.94 23.07 -10.03
CA TYR A 316 44.42 23.10 -11.39
C TYR A 316 44.09 24.51 -11.86
N GLU A 317 43.46 25.34 -11.03
CA GLU A 317 43.11 26.72 -11.40
C GLU A 317 44.35 27.58 -11.64
N GLN A 318 45.40 27.41 -10.84
CA GLN A 318 46.71 28.04 -11.07
C GLN A 318 47.34 27.56 -12.38
N ASP A 319 47.47 26.24 -12.56
CA ASP A 319 48.08 25.63 -13.73
C ASP A 319 47.31 26.02 -15.01
N LYS A 320 45.98 26.10 -14.94
CA LYS A 320 45.11 26.54 -16.02
C LYS A 320 45.33 28.01 -16.37
N ALA A 321 45.46 28.90 -15.39
CA ALA A 321 45.74 30.31 -15.65
C ALA A 321 47.09 30.50 -16.34
N LEU A 322 48.12 29.74 -15.93
CA LEU A 322 49.42 29.73 -16.59
C LEU A 322 49.33 29.19 -18.02
N TYR A 323 48.67 28.05 -18.21
CA TYR A 323 48.44 27.45 -19.52
C TYR A 323 47.70 28.40 -20.48
N ASP A 324 46.63 29.05 -20.01
CA ASP A 324 45.84 30.00 -20.81
C ASP A 324 46.70 31.23 -21.20
N SER A 325 47.56 31.69 -20.30
CA SER A 325 48.53 32.77 -20.54
C SER A 325 49.59 32.38 -21.58
N ASP A 326 50.20 31.20 -21.44
CA ASP A 326 51.19 30.68 -22.39
C ASP A 326 50.58 30.45 -23.77
N CYS A 327 49.36 29.90 -23.83
CA CYS A 327 48.60 29.78 -25.06
C CYS A 327 48.38 31.13 -25.74
N ALA A 328 48.03 32.17 -24.97
CA ALA A 328 47.83 33.51 -25.49
C ALA A 328 49.15 34.14 -25.97
N ALA A 329 50.25 33.93 -25.25
CA ALA A 329 51.57 34.41 -25.63
C ALA A 329 52.05 33.80 -26.96
N ILE A 330 51.95 32.47 -27.11
CA ILE A 330 52.28 31.76 -28.36
C ILE A 330 51.42 32.27 -29.52
N LYS A 331 50.12 32.52 -29.29
CA LYS A 331 49.21 33.05 -30.32
C LYS A 331 49.57 34.47 -30.77
N ARG A 332 50.11 35.31 -29.87
CA ARG A 332 50.45 36.72 -30.11
C ARG A 332 51.87 36.93 -30.67
N ASP A 333 52.83 36.07 -30.34
CA ASP A 333 54.23 36.20 -30.80
C ASP A 333 54.39 35.71 -32.26
N THR A 334 53.99 36.56 -33.19
CA THR A 334 54.11 36.31 -34.63
C THR A 334 55.53 36.39 -35.16
N LYS A 335 56.48 36.91 -34.37
CA LYS A 335 57.91 36.96 -34.74
C LYS A 335 58.58 35.62 -34.47
N LYS A 336 58.32 35.03 -33.30
CA LYS A 336 58.87 33.72 -32.90
C LYS A 336 58.10 32.56 -33.52
N PHE A 337 56.79 32.72 -33.73
CA PHE A 337 55.91 31.70 -34.33
C PHE A 337 55.19 32.26 -35.58
N PRO A 338 55.91 32.45 -36.69
CA PRO A 338 55.40 33.13 -37.87
C PRO A 338 54.27 32.38 -38.56
N THR A 339 54.31 31.04 -38.61
CA THR A 339 53.29 30.23 -39.28
C THR A 339 52.27 29.63 -38.31
N THR A 340 51.10 29.24 -38.83
CA THR A 340 50.09 28.49 -38.06
C THR A 340 50.62 27.14 -37.58
N GLN A 341 51.51 26.49 -38.34
CA GLN A 341 52.08 25.19 -37.96
C GLN A 341 53.04 25.32 -36.78
N ASP A 342 53.85 26.39 -36.74
CA ASP A 342 54.75 26.66 -35.61
C ASP A 342 53.97 26.84 -34.31
N ARG A 343 52.86 27.58 -34.36
CA ARG A 343 51.98 27.78 -33.20
C ARG A 343 51.32 26.47 -32.76
N ARG A 344 50.86 25.63 -33.69
CA ARG A 344 50.32 24.30 -33.35
C ARG A 344 51.36 23.43 -32.66
N ASN A 345 52.57 23.37 -33.18
CA ASN A 345 53.66 22.57 -32.60
C ASN A 345 54.03 23.08 -31.20
N ALA A 346 54.13 24.39 -31.00
CA ALA A 346 54.42 25.00 -29.70
C ALA A 346 53.29 24.75 -28.69
N LEU A 347 52.02 24.90 -29.09
CA LEU A 347 50.87 24.60 -28.24
C LEU A 347 50.80 23.12 -27.86
N ALA A 348 51.15 22.21 -28.78
CA ALA A 348 51.15 20.77 -28.52
C ALA A 348 52.21 20.33 -27.49
N GLN A 349 53.24 21.16 -27.23
CA GLN A 349 54.25 20.90 -26.20
C GLN A 349 53.82 21.39 -24.81
N LEU A 350 52.78 22.22 -24.71
CA LEU A 350 52.27 22.65 -23.41
C LEU A 350 51.53 21.51 -22.72
N ALA A 351 51.83 21.29 -21.44
CA ALA A 351 51.09 20.36 -20.61
C ALA A 351 49.70 20.92 -20.33
N VAL A 352 48.66 20.28 -20.85
CA VAL A 352 47.26 20.67 -20.62
C VAL A 352 46.88 20.33 -19.18
N PRO A 353 46.49 21.32 -18.36
CA PRO A 353 46.05 21.05 -16.99
C PRO A 353 44.79 20.18 -16.97
N VAL A 354 44.80 19.14 -16.13
CA VAL A 354 43.69 18.19 -16.02
C VAL A 354 42.82 18.58 -14.83
N GLU A 355 41.52 18.76 -15.06
CA GLU A 355 40.58 19.07 -13.98
C GLU A 355 40.47 17.87 -13.02
N PRO A 356 40.58 18.08 -11.70
CA PRO A 356 40.49 16.98 -10.75
C PRO A 356 39.07 16.39 -10.70
N PRO A 357 38.93 15.07 -10.49
CA PRO A 357 37.63 14.42 -10.37
C PRO A 357 36.79 15.05 -9.25
N LYS A 358 35.48 15.18 -9.48
CA LYS A 358 34.53 15.61 -8.44
C LYS A 358 34.54 14.61 -7.27
N PRO A 359 34.45 15.11 -6.02
CA PRO A 359 34.60 14.28 -4.83
C PRO A 359 33.31 13.55 -4.43
N GLN A 360 32.22 13.69 -5.21
CA GLN A 360 30.93 13.10 -4.86
C GLN A 360 31.00 11.57 -4.89
N PHE A 361 30.76 10.94 -3.75
CA PHE A 361 30.75 9.49 -3.58
C PHE A 361 29.40 8.98 -3.07
N LEU A 362 28.82 9.64 -2.06
CA LEU A 362 27.45 9.39 -1.59
C LEU A 362 26.52 10.51 -2.01
N SER A 363 25.29 10.22 -2.40
CA SER A 363 24.26 11.23 -2.70
C SER A 363 22.93 10.86 -2.04
N ASP A 364 22.18 11.84 -1.58
CA ASP A 364 20.92 11.57 -0.87
C ASP A 364 19.70 11.57 -1.82
N ASP A 365 19.68 12.50 -2.78
CA ASP A 365 18.58 12.66 -3.74
C ASP A 365 19.06 13.29 -5.06
N PRO A 366 19.88 12.60 -5.87
CA PRO A 366 20.34 13.15 -7.13
C PRO A 366 19.27 13.02 -8.21
N THR A 367 19.19 13.99 -9.13
CA THR A 367 18.50 13.74 -10.40
C THR A 367 19.27 12.73 -11.23
N TYR A 368 18.60 12.01 -12.14
CA TYR A 368 19.29 11.07 -13.04
C TYR A 368 20.41 11.77 -13.82
N GLU A 369 20.13 12.95 -14.38
CA GLU A 369 21.13 13.76 -15.09
C GLU A 369 22.28 14.21 -14.18
N GLY A 370 21.97 14.55 -12.92
CA GLY A 370 22.95 14.92 -11.91
C GLY A 370 23.88 13.76 -11.59
N LEU A 371 23.32 12.56 -11.39
CA LEU A 371 24.05 11.32 -11.14
C LEU A 371 24.95 10.95 -12.32
N VAL A 372 24.44 10.98 -13.55
CA VAL A 372 25.23 10.71 -14.77
C VAL A 372 26.39 11.70 -14.90
N LYS A 373 26.14 12.99 -14.66
CA LYS A 373 27.19 14.03 -14.72
C LYS A 373 28.22 13.86 -13.60
N SER A 374 27.79 13.47 -12.41
CA SER A 374 28.65 13.17 -11.26
C SER A 374 29.60 12.02 -11.60
N LEU A 375 29.08 10.92 -12.17
CA LEU A 375 29.89 9.79 -12.62
C LEU A 375 30.84 10.20 -13.75
N ALA A 376 30.36 10.94 -14.75
CA ALA A 376 31.18 11.36 -15.89
C ALA A 376 32.41 12.19 -15.50
N LYS A 377 32.30 13.02 -14.44
CA LYS A 377 33.34 13.98 -14.03
C LYS A 377 33.95 13.69 -12.65
N GLY A 378 33.59 12.57 -12.02
CA GLY A 378 33.91 12.29 -10.64
C GLY A 378 34.23 10.83 -10.38
N GLN A 379 33.79 10.33 -9.24
CA GLN A 379 34.05 8.95 -8.82
C GLN A 379 33.35 7.96 -9.75
N LEU A 380 34.03 6.85 -10.09
CA LEU A 380 33.52 5.81 -11.00
C LEU A 380 32.44 4.92 -10.37
N SER A 381 32.37 4.93 -9.03
CA SER A 381 31.47 4.14 -8.20
C SER A 381 30.86 5.05 -7.15
N GLN A 382 29.53 5.07 -7.05
CA GLN A 382 28.79 5.94 -6.13
C GLN A 382 27.65 5.19 -5.42
N GLY A 383 27.19 5.71 -4.30
CA GLY A 383 26.03 5.21 -3.57
C GLY A 383 24.95 6.26 -3.45
N VAL A 384 23.68 5.87 -3.59
CA VAL A 384 22.54 6.75 -3.29
C VAL A 384 21.85 6.24 -2.03
N PHE A 385 21.87 7.03 -0.96
CA PHE A 385 21.30 6.67 0.34
C PHE A 385 20.25 7.68 0.74
N SER A 386 18.99 7.28 0.80
CA SER A 386 17.89 8.19 1.10
C SER A 386 17.01 7.65 2.22
N SER A 387 17.00 8.34 3.36
CA SER A 387 16.10 8.01 4.47
C SER A 387 14.66 8.56 4.30
N GLU A 388 14.47 9.38 3.26
CA GLU A 388 13.21 10.00 2.85
C GLU A 388 12.92 9.71 1.37
N GLY A 389 13.17 8.47 0.92
CA GLY A 389 13.20 8.08 -0.50
C GLY A 389 11.93 8.32 -1.33
N GLY A 390 10.91 8.94 -0.73
CA GLY A 390 9.74 9.48 -1.43
C GLY A 390 10.02 10.70 -2.31
N LEU A 391 11.11 11.46 -2.13
CA LEU A 391 11.46 12.53 -3.08
C LEU A 391 12.21 12.02 -4.33
N PHE A 392 13.19 11.12 -4.16
CA PHE A 392 13.98 10.54 -5.27
C PHE A 392 13.12 9.79 -6.30
N LEU A 393 12.05 9.14 -5.86
CA LEU A 393 11.12 8.44 -6.74
C LEU A 393 9.77 9.17 -6.90
N GLY A 394 9.30 9.88 -5.87
CA GLY A 394 7.98 10.53 -5.85
C GLY A 394 7.97 12.01 -6.26
N GLY A 395 9.09 12.73 -6.20
CA GLY A 395 9.23 14.06 -6.82
C GLY A 395 9.04 14.01 -8.34
N TYR A 396 9.34 12.86 -8.95
CA TYR A 396 9.09 12.56 -10.36
C TYR A 396 7.69 11.98 -10.63
N ALA A 397 6.89 11.67 -9.60
CA ALA A 397 5.51 11.21 -9.79
C ALA A 397 4.60 12.27 -10.43
N MET A 398 5.02 13.54 -10.42
CA MET A 398 4.31 14.61 -11.14
C MET A 398 4.65 14.67 -12.64
N ASN A 399 5.68 13.96 -13.12
CA ASN A 399 6.00 13.83 -14.55
C ASN A 399 6.43 12.39 -14.88
N GLN A 400 5.47 11.60 -15.37
CA GLN A 400 5.64 10.18 -15.69
C GLN A 400 6.82 9.91 -16.63
N ASP A 401 7.08 10.76 -17.61
CA ASP A 401 8.18 10.55 -18.57
C ASP A 401 9.56 10.64 -17.91
N ASN A 402 9.73 11.59 -16.98
CA ASN A 402 10.98 11.74 -16.24
C ASN A 402 11.21 10.56 -15.26
N MET A 403 10.13 10.05 -14.66
CA MET A 403 10.20 8.86 -13.81
C MET A 403 10.68 7.64 -14.61
N LEU A 404 10.04 7.35 -15.75
CA LEU A 404 10.39 6.19 -16.59
C LEU A 404 11.83 6.28 -17.11
N LYS A 405 12.28 7.48 -17.48
CA LYS A 405 13.66 7.72 -17.91
C LYS A 405 14.66 7.45 -16.78
N THR A 406 14.39 7.94 -15.58
CA THR A 406 15.24 7.74 -14.40
C THR A 406 15.33 6.25 -14.07
N VAL A 407 14.18 5.57 -14.04
CA VAL A 407 14.05 4.14 -13.76
C VAL A 407 14.83 3.30 -14.76
N ALA A 408 14.67 3.55 -16.05
CA ALA A 408 15.43 2.85 -17.10
C ALA A 408 16.94 3.08 -16.95
N GLY A 409 17.36 4.29 -16.57
CA GLY A 409 18.76 4.62 -16.29
C GLY A 409 19.33 3.88 -15.08
N LEU A 410 18.57 3.81 -13.98
CA LEU A 410 18.94 3.06 -12.78
C LEU A 410 19.04 1.56 -13.05
N CYS A 411 18.13 0.98 -13.83
CA CYS A 411 18.24 -0.42 -14.26
C CYS A 411 19.57 -0.70 -14.97
N LYS A 412 20.03 0.20 -15.85
CA LYS A 412 21.34 0.06 -16.52
C LYS A 412 22.50 0.09 -15.54
N PHE A 413 22.45 0.93 -14.50
CA PHE A 413 23.51 0.95 -13.48
C PHE A 413 23.57 -0.34 -12.66
N TRP A 414 22.41 -0.93 -12.36
CA TRP A 414 22.33 -2.23 -11.70
C TRP A 414 22.88 -3.34 -12.61
N ASP A 415 22.50 -3.34 -13.90
CA ASP A 415 22.97 -4.30 -14.90
C ASP A 415 24.48 -4.12 -15.22
N GLY A 416 25.04 -2.94 -14.96
CA GLY A 416 26.41 -2.56 -15.34
C GLY A 416 26.55 -2.15 -16.80
N ASP A 417 25.43 -1.89 -17.48
CA ASP A 417 25.37 -1.52 -18.88
C ASP A 417 25.97 -0.14 -19.16
N PRO A 418 26.52 0.10 -20.36
CA PRO A 418 27.00 1.42 -20.76
C PRO A 418 25.89 2.48 -20.75
N ILE A 419 26.21 3.67 -20.23
CA ILE A 419 25.32 4.82 -20.25
C ILE A 419 25.68 5.74 -21.41
N ASN A 420 24.85 5.69 -22.46
CA ASN A 420 24.99 6.56 -23.63
C ASN A 420 24.29 7.90 -23.38
N ARG A 421 25.03 9.00 -23.51
CA ARG A 421 24.48 10.36 -23.46
C ARG A 421 24.73 11.07 -24.79
N THR A 422 23.63 11.41 -25.46
CA THR A 422 23.62 12.23 -26.69
C THR A 422 22.63 13.37 -26.49
N ARG A 423 23.12 14.58 -26.22
CA ARG A 423 22.27 15.76 -26.03
C ARG A 423 22.76 16.90 -26.92
N ALA A 424 22.03 17.13 -28.01
CA ALA A 424 22.39 18.11 -29.04
C ALA A 424 22.52 19.54 -28.47
N GLU A 425 21.59 19.95 -27.60
CA GLU A 425 21.55 21.29 -27.00
C GLU A 425 22.77 21.63 -26.14
N THR A 426 23.36 20.65 -25.47
CA THR A 426 24.52 20.85 -24.57
C THR A 426 25.84 20.41 -25.22
N GLY A 427 25.81 19.87 -26.44
CA GLY A 427 26.97 19.30 -27.13
C GLY A 427 27.60 18.08 -26.43
N GLU A 428 26.90 17.48 -25.47
CA GLU A 428 27.40 16.33 -24.72
C GLU A 428 27.16 15.04 -25.51
N LEU A 429 28.25 14.44 -26.02
CA LEU A 429 28.28 13.16 -26.71
C LEU A 429 29.35 12.26 -26.06
N TYR A 430 28.94 11.38 -25.16
CA TYR A 430 29.85 10.41 -24.54
C TYR A 430 29.12 9.16 -24.06
N THR A 431 29.88 8.08 -23.89
CA THR A 431 29.42 6.83 -23.29
C THR A 431 30.20 6.58 -22.02
N LEU A 432 29.50 6.29 -20.93
CA LEU A 432 30.12 5.89 -19.66
C LEU A 432 30.14 4.37 -19.58
N PHE A 433 31.33 3.79 -19.66
CA PHE A 433 31.55 2.36 -19.46
C PHE A 433 31.95 2.08 -18.01
N GLU A 434 31.61 0.88 -17.53
CA GLU A 434 32.10 0.32 -16.27
C GLU A 434 31.94 1.26 -15.07
N ARG A 435 30.72 1.79 -14.91
CA ARG A 435 30.31 2.60 -13.75
C ARG A 435 29.47 1.78 -12.79
N ARG A 436 29.48 2.16 -11.51
CA ARG A 436 28.74 1.44 -10.45
C ARG A 436 27.90 2.40 -9.63
N VAL A 437 26.65 2.02 -9.41
CA VAL A 437 25.73 2.71 -8.51
C VAL A 437 24.95 1.66 -7.74
N SER A 438 24.92 1.80 -6.43
CA SER A 438 24.01 1.06 -5.55
C SER A 438 23.04 2.03 -4.89
N LEU A 439 21.85 1.53 -4.55
CA LEU A 439 20.77 2.33 -3.95
C LEU A 439 20.41 1.74 -2.60
N HIS A 440 20.25 2.57 -1.58
CA HIS A 440 19.63 2.20 -0.32
C HIS A 440 18.55 3.22 0.01
N LEU A 441 17.31 2.85 -0.25
CA LEU A 441 16.15 3.71 -0.11
C LEU A 441 15.32 3.25 1.08
N MET A 442 15.02 4.18 1.98
CA MET A 442 14.08 3.95 3.06
C MET A 442 12.88 4.87 2.91
N VAL A 443 11.69 4.27 2.88
CA VAL A 443 10.43 4.97 2.55
C VAL A 443 9.36 4.68 3.59
N GLN A 444 8.39 5.58 3.70
CA GLN A 444 7.18 5.33 4.49
C GLN A 444 6.23 4.38 3.74
N PRO A 445 5.31 3.69 4.45
CA PRO A 445 4.39 2.74 3.83
C PRO A 445 3.54 3.32 2.70
N ASN A 446 3.01 4.54 2.85
CA ASN A 446 2.23 5.23 1.83
C ASN A 446 3.02 5.44 0.52
N ILE A 447 4.31 5.78 0.61
CA ILE A 447 5.20 5.91 -0.55
C ILE A 447 5.49 4.53 -1.13
N ALA A 448 5.73 3.52 -0.29
CA ALA A 448 5.95 2.16 -0.75
C ALA A 448 4.76 1.61 -1.53
N GLU A 449 3.53 1.88 -1.09
CA GLU A 449 2.31 1.52 -1.82
C GLU A 449 2.26 2.15 -3.21
N LEU A 450 2.60 3.44 -3.33
CA LEU A 450 2.65 4.13 -4.62
C LEU A 450 3.70 3.52 -5.56
N LEU A 451 4.88 3.17 -5.03
CA LEU A 451 5.97 2.61 -5.81
C LEU A 451 5.72 1.15 -6.21
N LEU A 452 5.37 0.31 -5.25
CA LEU A 452 5.14 -1.12 -5.45
C LEU A 452 3.84 -1.41 -6.21
N GLY A 453 2.85 -0.53 -6.11
CA GLY A 453 1.60 -0.59 -6.89
C GLY A 453 1.74 -0.08 -8.33
N ASN A 454 2.85 0.53 -8.72
CA ASN A 454 3.02 1.11 -10.05
C ASN A 454 3.35 0.02 -11.09
N GLN A 455 2.37 -0.29 -11.95
CA GLN A 455 2.50 -1.31 -13.01
C GLN A 455 3.61 -1.00 -14.03
N GLN A 456 3.92 0.27 -14.30
CA GLN A 456 4.99 0.64 -15.24
C GLN A 456 6.37 0.32 -14.64
N LEU A 457 6.58 0.63 -13.36
CA LEU A 457 7.83 0.30 -12.65
C LEU A 457 8.03 -1.22 -12.57
N HIS A 458 6.94 -1.95 -12.34
CA HIS A 458 6.94 -3.41 -12.37
C HIS A 458 7.28 -3.95 -13.77
N GLY A 459 6.66 -3.40 -14.83
CA GLY A 459 6.89 -3.81 -16.22
C GLY A 459 8.31 -3.56 -16.74
N GLN A 460 9.00 -2.54 -16.24
CA GLN A 460 10.40 -2.25 -16.60
C GLN A 460 11.43 -3.08 -15.82
N GLY A 461 11.01 -3.95 -14.91
CA GLY A 461 11.90 -4.78 -14.08
C GLY A 461 12.70 -3.97 -13.04
N PHE A 462 12.27 -2.75 -12.73
CA PHE A 462 12.95 -1.93 -11.74
C PHE A 462 12.77 -2.49 -10.33
N LEU A 463 11.52 -2.77 -9.96
CA LEU A 463 11.18 -3.28 -8.63
C LEU A 463 11.78 -4.66 -8.34
N SER A 464 12.05 -5.46 -9.37
CA SER A 464 12.67 -6.78 -9.20
C SER A 464 14.15 -6.74 -8.88
N ARG A 465 14.80 -5.58 -9.02
CA ARG A 465 16.19 -5.35 -8.63
C ARG A 465 16.34 -4.94 -7.16
N PHE A 466 15.22 -4.68 -6.47
CA PHE A 466 15.24 -4.30 -5.07
C PHE A 466 15.14 -5.49 -4.13
N LEU A 467 16.02 -5.50 -3.13
CA LEU A 467 15.85 -6.29 -1.92
C LEU A 467 14.93 -5.53 -0.97
N VAL A 468 13.67 -5.96 -0.88
CA VAL A 468 12.63 -5.26 -0.11
C VAL A 468 12.52 -5.82 1.31
N THR A 469 12.42 -4.96 2.30
CA THR A 469 12.01 -5.33 3.67
C THR A 469 10.94 -4.37 4.18
N TYR A 470 10.01 -4.88 4.97
CA TYR A 470 8.98 -4.07 5.62
C TYR A 470 8.82 -4.49 7.08
N PRO A 471 9.81 -4.31 7.96
CA PRO A 471 9.73 -4.76 9.34
C PRO A 471 8.58 -4.09 10.11
N SER A 472 8.01 -4.80 11.08
CA SER A 472 7.12 -4.19 12.08
C SER A 472 7.89 -3.13 12.88
N SER A 473 7.26 -1.98 13.12
CA SER A 473 7.84 -0.92 13.94
C SER A 473 8.09 -1.43 15.37
N MET A 474 9.23 -1.04 15.94
CA MET A 474 9.54 -1.26 17.35
C MET A 474 8.97 -0.16 18.25
N ALA A 475 8.30 0.85 17.71
CA ALA A 475 7.65 1.89 18.50
C ALA A 475 6.68 1.26 19.52
N GLY A 476 6.65 1.80 20.74
CA GLY A 476 5.88 1.25 21.86
C GLY A 476 6.47 0.00 22.53
N HIS A 477 7.36 -0.75 21.85
CA HIS A 477 7.99 -1.97 22.38
C HIS A 477 9.50 -1.79 22.64
N ARG A 478 10.02 -0.60 22.37
CA ARG A 478 11.43 -0.25 22.50
C ARG A 478 11.76 0.20 23.93
N LEU A 479 11.88 -0.76 24.83
CA LEU A 479 12.40 -0.50 26.18
C LEU A 479 13.89 -0.18 26.13
N TYR A 480 14.38 0.69 27.01
CA TYR A 480 15.80 1.03 27.06
C TYR A 480 16.65 -0.22 27.29
N ALA A 481 17.66 -0.41 26.45
CA ALA A 481 18.66 -1.46 26.61
C ALA A 481 20.05 -0.82 26.46
N ALA A 482 20.93 -1.07 27.41
CA ALA A 482 22.32 -0.67 27.29
C ALA A 482 23.00 -1.48 26.17
N PRO A 483 23.88 -0.88 25.36
CA PRO A 483 24.73 -1.62 24.43
C PRO A 483 25.52 -2.71 25.14
N LEU A 484 25.72 -3.83 24.45
CA LEU A 484 26.56 -4.92 24.97
C LEU A 484 28.05 -4.56 24.76
N PRO A 485 28.97 -4.99 25.63
CA PRO A 485 30.41 -4.76 25.45
C PRO A 485 30.94 -5.21 24.08
N GLU A 486 30.42 -6.32 23.55
CA GLU A 486 30.79 -6.86 22.23
C GLU A 486 30.30 -6.02 21.05
N ASP A 487 29.31 -5.13 21.24
CA ASP A 487 28.76 -4.29 20.15
C ASP A 487 29.83 -3.34 19.58
N ASP A 488 30.69 -2.79 20.44
CA ASP A 488 31.80 -1.92 20.04
C ASP A 488 32.84 -2.67 19.22
N ALA A 489 33.19 -3.89 19.64
CA ALA A 489 34.15 -4.72 18.93
C ALA A 489 33.64 -5.10 17.53
N ALA A 490 32.37 -5.50 17.42
CA ALA A 490 31.74 -5.87 16.16
C ALA A 490 31.69 -4.69 15.16
N LEU A 491 31.24 -3.52 15.63
CA LEU A 491 31.20 -2.32 14.78
C LEU A 491 32.60 -1.84 14.40
N THR A 492 33.57 -1.91 15.31
CA THR A 492 34.97 -1.55 15.03
C THR A 492 35.57 -2.45 13.95
N ALA A 493 35.36 -3.77 14.04
CA ALA A 493 35.83 -4.71 13.02
C ALA A 493 35.24 -4.39 11.63
N TYR A 494 33.94 -4.10 11.57
CA TYR A 494 33.27 -3.65 10.34
C TYR A 494 33.83 -2.34 9.79
N TYR A 495 34.04 -1.33 10.65
CA TYR A 495 34.60 -0.05 10.23
C TYR A 495 36.02 -0.19 9.68
N LEU A 496 36.87 -0.99 10.33
CA LEU A 496 38.24 -1.21 9.85
C LEU A 496 38.26 -1.81 8.44
N GLN A 497 37.43 -2.83 8.18
CA GLN A 497 37.34 -3.46 6.85
C GLN A 497 36.76 -2.51 5.80
N THR A 498 35.69 -1.81 6.14
CA THR A 498 35.05 -0.82 5.25
C THR A 498 36.01 0.31 4.89
N SER A 499 36.71 0.85 5.89
CA SER A 499 37.71 1.91 5.74
C SER A 499 38.86 1.49 4.82
N CYS A 500 39.34 0.24 4.97
CA CYS A 500 40.37 -0.33 4.12
C CYS A 500 39.91 -0.44 2.65
N LEU A 501 38.70 -0.95 2.40
CA LEU A 501 38.15 -1.09 1.05
C LEU A 501 37.90 0.25 0.36
N LEU A 502 37.36 1.23 1.09
CA LEU A 502 37.09 2.58 0.56
C LEU A 502 38.38 3.31 0.16
N ARG A 503 39.45 3.16 0.94
CA ARG A 503 40.75 3.81 0.69
C ARG A 503 41.68 3.01 -0.20
N SER A 504 41.27 1.81 -0.62
CA SER A 504 41.96 1.05 -1.65
C SER A 504 41.60 1.59 -3.03
N PRO A 505 42.56 2.02 -3.86
CA PRO A 505 42.27 2.47 -5.23
C PRO A 505 41.62 1.34 -6.04
N PRO A 506 40.45 1.56 -6.66
CA PRO A 506 39.84 0.53 -7.49
C PRO A 506 40.66 0.29 -8.76
N PRO A 507 40.68 -0.95 -9.28
CA PRO A 507 41.39 -1.25 -10.51
C PRO A 507 40.75 -0.48 -11.67
N LYS A 508 41.59 0.18 -12.48
CA LYS A 508 41.18 0.88 -13.70
C LYS A 508 41.70 0.16 -14.93
N ARG A 509 40.94 0.23 -16.02
CA ARG A 509 41.34 -0.37 -17.31
C ARG A 509 42.54 0.37 -17.89
N VAL A 510 43.46 -0.38 -18.48
CA VAL A 510 44.60 0.17 -19.24
C VAL A 510 44.34 -0.02 -20.72
N GLY A 511 44.41 1.06 -21.49
CA GLY A 511 44.19 1.07 -22.93
C GLY A 511 45.38 0.51 -23.72
N PRO A 512 45.21 0.31 -25.04
CA PRO A 512 46.22 -0.33 -25.91
C PRO A 512 47.59 0.38 -25.94
N ASN A 513 47.62 1.68 -25.65
CA ASN A 513 48.82 2.51 -25.60
C ASN A 513 49.37 2.71 -24.17
N GLY A 514 48.88 1.95 -23.19
CA GLY A 514 49.29 2.07 -21.79
C GLY A 514 48.58 3.18 -21.01
N GLN A 515 47.63 3.92 -21.62
CA GLN A 515 46.88 4.97 -20.93
C GLN A 515 45.88 4.36 -19.93
N VAL A 516 45.82 4.90 -18.70
CA VAL A 516 44.79 4.53 -17.74
C VAL A 516 43.46 5.17 -18.16
N MET A 517 42.43 4.35 -18.32
CA MET A 517 41.09 4.78 -18.72
C MET A 517 40.22 5.05 -17.49
N GLU A 518 39.24 5.93 -17.63
CA GLU A 518 38.21 6.18 -16.61
C GLU A 518 37.10 5.11 -16.67
N GLU A 519 37.52 3.84 -16.59
CA GLU A 519 36.69 2.64 -16.65
C GLU A 519 37.19 1.67 -15.56
N LEU A 520 36.27 1.11 -14.77
CA LEU A 520 36.64 0.10 -13.78
C LEU A 520 37.09 -1.20 -14.46
N ALA A 521 38.16 -1.79 -13.95
CA ALA A 521 38.64 -3.12 -14.32
C ALA A 521 38.43 -4.09 -13.15
N SER A 522 37.18 -4.18 -12.67
CA SER A 522 36.80 -4.97 -11.49
C SER A 522 37.28 -6.42 -11.61
N ARG A 523 37.81 -6.96 -10.51
CA ARG A 523 38.29 -8.35 -10.44
C ARG A 523 37.11 -9.32 -10.49
N MET A 524 37.22 -10.36 -11.31
CA MET A 524 36.23 -11.43 -11.35
C MET A 524 36.34 -12.34 -10.11
N LEU A 525 35.21 -12.54 -9.44
CA LEU A 525 35.04 -13.44 -8.31
C LEU A 525 34.21 -14.65 -8.75
N PRO A 526 34.81 -15.85 -8.92
CA PRO A 526 34.06 -17.05 -9.23
C PRO A 526 33.25 -17.52 -8.02
N LEU A 527 32.11 -18.16 -8.28
CA LEU A 527 31.40 -18.89 -7.23
C LEU A 527 32.20 -20.14 -6.82
N THR A 528 32.21 -20.43 -5.52
CA THR A 528 32.63 -21.75 -5.03
C THR A 528 31.60 -22.80 -5.44
N ASP A 529 31.98 -24.09 -5.46
CA ASP A 529 31.06 -25.18 -5.80
C ASP A 529 29.80 -25.18 -4.93
N THR A 530 29.96 -24.92 -3.63
CA THR A 530 28.84 -24.80 -2.68
C THR A 530 27.94 -23.61 -3.01
N ALA A 531 28.51 -22.44 -3.31
CA ALA A 531 27.74 -21.26 -3.69
C ALA A 531 27.00 -21.50 -5.03
N LYS A 532 27.65 -22.17 -5.98
CA LYS A 532 27.05 -22.54 -7.25
C LYS A 532 25.88 -23.50 -7.08
N ALA A 533 26.03 -24.53 -6.25
CA ALA A 533 24.94 -25.47 -5.95
C ALA A 533 23.73 -24.76 -5.31
N ASN A 534 23.97 -23.82 -4.39
CA ASN A 534 22.90 -23.01 -3.78
C ASN A 534 22.21 -22.11 -4.81
N TYR A 535 22.98 -21.46 -5.70
CA TYR A 535 22.45 -20.68 -6.80
C TYR A 535 21.55 -21.53 -7.71
N VAL A 536 22.01 -22.70 -8.16
CA VAL A 536 21.24 -23.60 -9.03
C VAL A 536 19.95 -24.05 -8.35
N LYS A 537 20.02 -24.40 -7.06
CA LYS A 537 18.84 -24.78 -6.28
C LYS A 537 17.84 -23.64 -6.19
N PHE A 538 18.31 -22.42 -5.90
CA PHE A 538 17.44 -21.24 -5.82
C PHE A 538 16.83 -20.90 -7.19
N TYR A 539 17.63 -20.86 -8.24
CA TYR A 539 17.20 -20.58 -9.61
C TYR A 539 16.09 -21.54 -10.04
N ASN A 540 16.32 -22.86 -9.91
CA ASN A 540 15.34 -23.88 -10.31
C ASN A 540 14.06 -23.84 -9.44
N ALA A 541 14.18 -23.51 -8.16
CA ALA A 541 13.02 -23.36 -7.28
C ALA A 541 12.18 -22.12 -7.65
N SER A 542 12.83 -21.02 -7.99
CA SER A 542 12.18 -19.80 -8.47
C SER A 542 11.48 -20.03 -9.80
N GLU A 543 12.12 -20.68 -10.78
CA GLU A 543 11.50 -20.97 -12.08
C GLU A 543 10.28 -21.88 -11.97
N LYS A 544 10.38 -22.97 -11.18
CA LYS A 544 9.22 -23.84 -10.92
C LYS A 544 8.06 -23.07 -10.28
N ALA A 545 8.36 -22.11 -9.41
CA ALA A 545 7.34 -21.31 -8.74
C ALA A 545 6.68 -20.27 -9.68
N GLN A 546 7.27 -19.96 -10.83
CA GLN A 546 6.73 -19.05 -11.85
C GLN A 546 5.86 -19.74 -12.91
N ALA A 547 5.81 -21.06 -12.92
CA ALA A 547 4.90 -21.81 -13.78
C ALA A 547 3.44 -21.35 -13.57
N PRO A 548 2.54 -21.55 -14.56
CA PRO A 548 1.12 -21.25 -14.40
C PRO A 548 0.56 -21.88 -13.10
N GLN A 549 -0.21 -21.11 -12.33
CA GLN A 549 -0.74 -21.47 -11.00
C GLN A 549 0.32 -21.62 -9.89
N GLY A 550 1.60 -21.43 -10.16
CA GLY A 550 2.65 -21.36 -9.16
C GLY A 550 2.57 -20.11 -8.27
N ARG A 551 3.15 -20.17 -7.08
CA ARG A 551 3.10 -19.07 -6.08
C ARG A 551 3.73 -17.75 -6.55
N LEU A 552 4.60 -17.78 -7.55
CA LEU A 552 5.24 -16.61 -8.17
C LEU A 552 4.76 -16.39 -9.62
N SER A 553 3.64 -17.02 -10.04
CA SER A 553 3.14 -16.95 -11.42
C SER A 553 2.80 -15.53 -11.88
N GLU A 554 2.42 -14.65 -10.97
CA GLU A 554 2.16 -13.22 -11.23
C GLU A 554 3.46 -12.38 -11.29
N ILE A 555 4.58 -12.91 -10.79
CA ILE A 555 5.87 -12.22 -10.75
C ILE A 555 6.65 -12.50 -12.04
N LYS A 556 6.31 -11.73 -13.08
CA LYS A 556 6.96 -11.75 -14.41
C LYS A 556 8.43 -11.28 -14.48
N PRO A 557 8.95 -10.42 -13.57
CA PRO A 557 10.29 -9.85 -13.72
C PRO A 557 11.49 -10.80 -13.64
N PHE A 558 11.38 -11.99 -13.02
CA PHE A 558 12.55 -12.91 -12.98
C PHE A 558 12.70 -13.81 -14.22
N ARG A 559 11.92 -13.60 -15.29
CA ARG A 559 11.99 -14.39 -16.54
C ARG A 559 13.16 -14.05 -17.49
N LYS A 560 14.18 -13.32 -17.03
CA LYS A 560 15.30 -12.90 -17.90
C LYS A 560 16.52 -13.79 -17.77
#